data_AF-A0AAD8JMR7-F1
#
_entry.id   AF-A0AAD8JMR7-F1
#
_cell.length_a   1.000
_cell.length_b   1.000
_cell.length_c   1.000
_cell.angle_alpha   90.00
_cell.angle_beta   90.00
_cell.angle_gamma   90.00
#
_symmetry.space_group_name_H-M   'P 1'
#
loop_
_entity.id
_entity.type
_entity.pdbx_description
1 polymer ?
#
loop_
_entity_poly.entity_id
_entity_poly.type
_entity_poly.pdbx_seq_one_letter_code
_entity_poly.pdbx_strand_id
1 'polypeptide(L)'
;MAAGGLITHLLRHLSIKRTLTPAPLTISNHFLRSFSSDAQINEGESNRIIEAKPRVMTPESKRTGVIAVKCGMTALWDKWGARVPITVLWFDENIVSQVKTPEKEGITALQIGCGHKKEKHLTKPEVGHFRAQGVPLKRKLREFPVTEDALLPIGTQIGVRHFVPGQFVDVTGITKGKGFQGVMKRHGFKGGPASHGASLSHRSPGSTGQRDAPGKVFRGKKMPGRMGGQQRTVKNVWVYKIDPARNLMWVRGQVPGNEGNFVFIKDAWYKKPDISTLPFPTYFSPEDEDVSSLEPLVADLGDTDPFMAAD
;
A
#
# COMPACT_ATOMS: atom_id res chain seq x y z
N MET A 1 56.55 -28.72 -58.60
CA MET A 1 57.29 -28.46 -57.35
C MET A 1 56.35 -28.73 -56.18
N ALA A 2 56.72 -29.72 -55.35
CA ALA A 2 56.32 -30.03 -53.97
C ALA A 2 54.88 -29.70 -53.52
N ALA A 3 54.01 -30.71 -53.31
CA ALA A 3 53.82 -31.43 -52.02
C ALA A 3 53.14 -30.53 -50.96
N GLY A 4 52.05 -30.87 -50.27
CA GLY A 4 51.33 -32.12 -50.01
C GLY A 4 50.53 -31.88 -48.71
N GLY A 5 49.48 -32.66 -48.45
CA GLY A 5 48.94 -32.81 -47.08
C GLY A 5 47.44 -32.53 -46.89
N LEU A 6 46.66 -33.61 -46.97
CA LEU A 6 45.37 -33.79 -46.31
C LEU A 6 45.47 -33.52 -44.80
N ILE A 7 44.46 -32.90 -44.19
CA ILE A 7 43.91 -33.26 -42.86
C ILE A 7 42.46 -32.73 -42.77
N THR A 8 41.54 -33.67 -42.67
CA THR A 8 40.15 -33.54 -42.19
C THR A 8 40.12 -33.25 -40.69
N HIS A 9 39.19 -32.44 -40.18
CA HIS A 9 38.41 -32.75 -38.96
C HIS A 9 37.39 -31.64 -38.57
N LEU A 10 36.10 -32.01 -38.66
CA LEU A 10 35.05 -31.81 -37.64
C LEU A 10 35.01 -30.48 -36.85
N LEU A 11 34.17 -29.52 -37.30
CA LEU A 11 33.61 -28.46 -36.45
C LEU A 11 32.40 -29.01 -35.66
N ARG A 12 32.64 -29.34 -34.39
CA ARG A 12 31.61 -29.74 -33.41
C ARG A 12 30.98 -28.48 -32.79
N HIS A 13 29.66 -28.39 -32.87
CA HIS A 13 28.82 -27.46 -32.12
C HIS A 13 29.15 -27.46 -30.62
N LEU A 14 29.57 -26.31 -30.07
CA LEU A 14 29.57 -26.05 -28.62
C LEU A 14 28.27 -25.32 -28.24
N SER A 15 27.26 -26.12 -27.92
CA SER A 15 26.06 -25.69 -27.19
C SER A 15 26.39 -25.67 -25.70
N ILE A 16 26.53 -24.48 -25.10
CA ILE A 16 26.70 -24.34 -23.65
C ILE A 16 25.31 -24.46 -23.00
N LYS A 17 24.95 -25.68 -22.58
CA LYS A 17 23.83 -25.90 -21.66
C LYS A 17 24.32 -25.63 -20.23
N ARG A 18 23.78 -24.61 -19.57
CA ARG A 18 23.91 -24.42 -18.12
C ARG A 18 23.03 -25.45 -17.40
N THR A 19 23.61 -26.57 -16.99
CA THR A 19 22.98 -27.51 -16.05
C THR A 19 23.32 -27.10 -14.63
N LEU A 20 22.32 -26.66 -13.86
CA LEU A 20 22.44 -26.48 -12.41
C LEU A 20 22.21 -27.84 -11.73
N THR A 21 23.29 -28.52 -11.37
CA THR A 21 23.28 -29.61 -10.39
C THR A 21 24.09 -29.15 -9.18
N PRO A 22 23.57 -29.22 -7.94
CA PRO A 22 24.36 -28.88 -6.76
C PRO A 22 25.32 -30.03 -6.45
N ALA A 23 26.63 -29.74 -6.43
CA ALA A 23 27.62 -30.64 -5.85
C ALA A 23 27.55 -30.55 -4.31
N PRO A 24 27.76 -31.67 -3.57
CA PRO A 24 27.87 -31.61 -2.12
C PRO A 24 29.24 -31.01 -1.76
N LEU A 25 29.23 -29.83 -1.13
CA LEU A 25 30.45 -29.22 -0.60
C LEU A 25 30.80 -29.87 0.74
N THR A 26 31.92 -30.59 0.76
CA THR A 26 32.64 -31.00 1.98
C THR A 26 33.10 -29.77 2.76
N ILE A 27 32.63 -29.65 4.00
CA ILE A 27 32.98 -28.58 4.93
C ILE A 27 34.39 -28.85 5.45
N SER A 28 35.36 -28.00 5.07
CA SER A 28 36.61 -27.89 5.81
C SER A 28 36.39 -26.93 7.00
N ASN A 29 36.60 -27.46 8.20
CA ASN A 29 36.57 -26.69 9.43
C ASN A 29 37.79 -25.77 9.50
N HIS A 30 37.70 -24.56 8.93
CA HIS A 30 38.57 -23.47 9.34
C HIS A 30 37.81 -22.14 9.33
N PHE A 31 37.85 -21.50 10.50
CA PHE A 31 37.40 -20.14 10.78
C PHE A 31 35.89 -19.92 10.98
N LEU A 32 35.32 -20.65 11.94
CA LEU A 32 34.17 -20.16 12.70
C LEU A 32 34.64 -19.00 13.59
N ARG A 33 34.47 -17.77 13.10
CA ARG A 33 34.38 -16.62 13.99
C ARG A 33 33.06 -16.79 14.73
N SER A 34 33.12 -17.23 15.99
CA SER A 34 31.97 -17.20 16.89
C SER A 34 31.49 -15.76 16.96
N PHE A 35 30.40 -15.44 16.28
CA PHE A 35 29.56 -14.34 16.72
C PHE A 35 28.99 -14.80 18.05
N SER A 36 29.63 -14.36 19.14
CA SER A 36 29.13 -14.59 20.48
C SER A 36 27.69 -14.12 20.51
N SER A 37 26.79 -15.04 20.86
CA SER A 37 25.36 -14.84 21.05
C SER A 37 25.07 -14.15 22.38
N ASP A 38 25.93 -13.25 22.82
CA ASP A 38 25.67 -12.35 23.94
C ASP A 38 25.38 -10.97 23.35
N ALA A 39 24.18 -10.83 22.81
CA ALA A 39 23.57 -9.52 22.69
C ALA A 39 23.47 -8.99 24.12
N GLN A 40 24.38 -8.09 24.49
CA GLN A 40 24.32 -7.34 25.73
C GLN A 40 22.93 -6.71 25.81
N ILE A 41 22.11 -7.23 26.71
CA ILE A 41 20.86 -6.62 27.11
C ILE A 41 21.28 -5.32 27.77
N ASN A 42 21.13 -4.20 27.07
CA ASN A 42 21.22 -2.89 27.67
C ASN A 42 20.03 -2.75 28.64
N GLU A 43 20.22 -3.12 29.90
CA GLU A 43 19.27 -2.96 31.01
C GLU A 43 19.18 -1.49 31.47
N GLY A 44 19.13 -0.55 30.52
CA GLY A 44 19.28 0.88 30.78
C GLY A 44 18.28 1.79 30.06
N GLU A 45 17.20 1.24 29.49
CA GLU A 45 16.11 2.06 28.95
C GLU A 45 14.83 1.75 29.71
N SER A 46 14.17 2.78 30.22
CA SER A 46 12.83 2.68 30.78
C SER A 46 11.88 2.10 29.72
N ASN A 47 11.71 0.79 29.71
CA ASN A 47 10.77 0.10 28.82
C ASN A 47 9.37 0.57 29.18
N ARG A 48 8.87 1.61 28.51
CA ARG A 48 7.45 1.97 28.55
C ARG A 48 6.69 0.74 28.07
N ILE A 49 6.03 0.04 28.99
CA ILE A 49 5.23 -1.13 28.65
C ILE A 49 4.03 -0.61 27.85
N ILE A 50 4.04 -0.87 26.54
CA ILE A 50 2.92 -0.50 25.67
C ILE A 50 1.86 -1.59 25.81
N GLU A 51 0.81 -1.27 26.56
CA GLU A 51 -0.31 -2.20 26.78
C GLU A 51 -1.41 -2.00 25.72
N ALA A 52 -1.94 -3.12 25.22
CA ALA A 52 -3.13 -3.15 24.38
C ALA A 52 -4.40 -2.98 25.23
N LYS A 53 -4.68 -1.74 25.67
CA LYS A 53 -5.89 -1.41 26.45
C LYS A 53 -6.76 -0.39 25.69
N PRO A 54 -8.11 -0.51 25.77
CA PRO A 54 -8.99 0.50 25.21
C PRO A 54 -8.80 1.84 25.92
N ARG A 55 -8.83 2.93 25.16
CA ARG A 55 -8.64 4.30 25.66
C ARG A 55 -9.67 5.22 25.01
N VAL A 56 -9.85 6.41 25.57
CA VAL A 56 -10.70 7.45 24.97
C VAL A 56 -9.85 8.31 24.02
N MET A 57 -10.34 8.54 22.81
CA MET A 57 -9.66 9.35 21.81
C MET A 57 -9.82 10.84 22.13
N THR A 58 -8.73 11.61 22.05
CA THR A 58 -8.76 13.07 22.18
C THR A 58 -8.80 13.75 20.79
N PRO A 59 -9.13 15.04 20.68
CA PRO A 59 -9.18 15.75 19.40
C PRO A 59 -7.85 15.84 18.65
N GLU A 60 -6.73 15.71 19.37
CA GLU A 60 -5.36 15.74 18.85
C GLU A 60 -4.83 14.32 18.55
N SER A 61 -5.48 13.30 19.12
CA SER A 61 -5.11 11.91 18.93
C SER A 61 -5.23 11.50 17.47
N LYS A 62 -4.28 10.67 17.03
CA LYS A 62 -4.25 10.12 15.68
C LYS A 62 -4.08 8.62 15.71
N ARG A 63 -5.13 7.92 15.30
CA ARG A 63 -5.13 6.46 15.17
C ARG A 63 -4.19 6.00 14.06
N THR A 64 -3.81 4.73 14.19
CA THR A 64 -3.04 4.04 13.16
C THR A 64 -3.84 3.87 11.87
N GLY A 65 -3.13 3.74 10.75
CA GLY A 65 -3.73 3.32 9.51
C GLY A 65 -3.61 1.82 9.32
N VAL A 66 -4.25 1.33 8.26
CA VAL A 66 -4.30 -0.09 7.93
C VAL A 66 -3.93 -0.29 6.45
N ILE A 67 -3.38 -1.45 6.14
CA ILE A 67 -3.08 -1.84 4.76
C ILE A 67 -4.20 -2.78 4.29
N ALA A 68 -4.69 -2.57 3.09
CA ALA A 68 -5.68 -3.45 2.47
C ALA A 68 -5.27 -3.78 1.04
N VAL A 69 -5.90 -4.78 0.46
CA VAL A 69 -5.78 -5.18 -0.94
C VAL A 69 -7.06 -4.78 -1.65
N LYS A 70 -6.93 -4.05 -2.77
CA LYS A 70 -8.09 -3.72 -3.60
C LYS A 70 -8.57 -4.97 -4.33
N CYS A 71 -9.74 -5.49 -4.01
CA CYS A 71 -10.28 -6.70 -4.66
C CYS A 71 -10.92 -6.37 -6.02
N GLY A 72 -11.72 -5.32 -6.07
CA GLY A 72 -12.54 -5.02 -7.25
C GLY A 72 -13.55 -3.92 -6.98
N MET A 73 -14.39 -3.66 -7.98
CA MET A 73 -15.50 -2.72 -7.87
C MET A 73 -16.82 -3.42 -8.16
N THR A 74 -17.86 -3.04 -7.44
CA THR A 74 -19.23 -3.48 -7.65
C THR A 74 -20.18 -2.29 -7.49
N ALA A 75 -21.48 -2.50 -7.70
CA ALA A 75 -22.51 -1.53 -7.37
C ALA A 75 -23.48 -2.15 -6.37
N LEU A 76 -23.84 -1.39 -5.34
CA LEU A 76 -24.95 -1.73 -4.45
C LEU A 76 -26.09 -0.74 -4.67
N TRP A 77 -27.28 -1.15 -4.25
CA TRP A 77 -28.46 -0.30 -4.24
C TRP A 77 -28.73 0.11 -2.79
N ASP A 78 -28.91 1.41 -2.60
CA ASP A 78 -29.30 1.97 -1.30
C ASP A 78 -30.76 1.71 -1.00
N LYS A 79 -31.17 1.91 0.25
CA LYS A 79 -32.57 1.80 0.68
C LYS A 79 -33.54 2.69 -0.10
N TRP A 80 -33.04 3.79 -0.66
CA TRP A 80 -33.79 4.75 -1.48
C TRP A 80 -33.81 4.41 -2.98
N GLY A 81 -33.26 3.27 -3.39
CA GLY A 81 -33.17 2.90 -4.80
C GLY A 81 -32.08 3.65 -5.58
N ALA A 82 -31.14 4.33 -4.91
CA ALA A 82 -29.97 4.91 -5.57
C ALA A 82 -28.91 3.83 -5.84
N ARG A 83 -28.35 3.80 -7.06
CA ARG A 83 -27.22 2.92 -7.40
C ARG A 83 -25.90 3.57 -6.97
N VAL A 84 -25.20 2.94 -6.02
CA VAL A 84 -23.93 3.43 -5.48
C VAL A 84 -22.75 2.59 -5.99
N PRO A 85 -21.75 3.20 -6.67
CA PRO A 85 -20.53 2.52 -7.05
C PRO A 85 -19.64 2.33 -5.83
N ILE A 86 -19.11 1.12 -5.63
CA ILE A 86 -18.37 0.74 -4.44
C ILE A 86 -17.11 -0.03 -4.81
N THR A 87 -16.01 0.23 -4.10
CA THR A 87 -14.79 -0.56 -4.14
C THR A 87 -14.72 -1.48 -2.93
N VAL A 88 -14.36 -2.75 -3.15
CA VAL A 88 -14.14 -3.75 -2.11
C VAL A 88 -12.66 -3.81 -1.74
N LEU A 89 -12.36 -3.68 -0.46
CA LEU A 89 -11.02 -3.72 0.12
C LEU A 89 -10.92 -4.88 1.11
N TRP A 90 -9.91 -5.73 0.95
CA TRP A 90 -9.67 -6.89 1.80
C TRP A 90 -8.48 -6.67 2.73
N PHE A 91 -8.65 -7.03 3.98
CA PHE A 91 -7.65 -6.86 5.03
C PHE A 91 -6.96 -8.21 5.25
N ASP A 92 -5.77 -8.34 4.65
CA ASP A 92 -4.97 -9.57 4.65
C ASP A 92 -4.06 -9.59 5.89
N GLU A 93 -4.65 -9.96 7.04
CA GLU A 93 -3.99 -10.07 8.36
C GLU A 93 -2.97 -8.97 8.68
N ASN A 94 -3.47 -7.79 9.03
CA ASN A 94 -2.62 -6.69 9.44
C ASN A 94 -2.09 -6.91 10.85
N ILE A 95 -0.79 -6.73 11.04
CA ILE A 95 -0.11 -6.89 12.33
C ILE A 95 0.88 -5.75 12.56
N VAL A 96 1.01 -5.30 13.80
CA VAL A 96 2.05 -4.35 14.20
C VAL A 96 3.40 -5.05 14.19
N SER A 97 4.31 -4.65 13.31
CA SER A 97 5.64 -5.26 13.17
C SER A 97 6.73 -4.55 13.97
N GLN A 98 6.62 -3.23 14.14
CA GLN A 98 7.58 -2.42 14.90
C GLN A 98 6.88 -1.19 15.44
N VAL A 99 7.20 -0.82 16.67
CA VAL A 99 6.84 0.47 17.27
C VAL A 99 8.03 1.40 17.18
N LYS A 100 7.82 2.57 16.58
CA LYS A 100 8.82 3.65 16.54
C LYS A 100 8.52 4.71 17.59
N THR A 101 9.56 5.12 18.28
CA THR A 101 9.50 6.08 19.39
C THR A 101 10.35 7.31 19.09
N PRO A 102 9.99 8.49 19.61
CA PRO A 102 10.74 9.72 19.35
C PRO A 102 12.15 9.66 19.93
N GLU A 103 12.37 8.92 21.00
CA GLU A 103 13.67 8.75 21.66
C GLU A 103 14.69 8.02 20.76
N LYS A 104 14.25 7.01 19.99
CA LYS A 104 15.11 6.19 19.13
C LYS A 104 15.14 6.66 17.68
N GLU A 105 13.98 6.92 17.09
CA GLU A 105 13.86 7.24 15.65
C GLU A 105 13.44 8.68 15.36
N GLY A 106 13.19 9.50 16.38
CA GLY A 106 12.76 10.89 16.22
C GLY A 106 11.30 11.06 15.80
N ILE A 107 10.53 9.98 15.67
CA ILE A 107 9.12 9.99 15.30
C ILE A 107 8.31 8.93 16.06
N THR A 108 7.06 9.26 16.38
CA THR A 108 6.09 8.29 16.90
C THR A 108 5.31 7.68 15.73
N ALA A 109 5.55 6.40 15.45
CA ALA A 109 4.91 5.71 14.33
C ALA A 109 4.75 4.21 14.58
N LEU A 110 3.70 3.63 14.00
CA LEU A 110 3.52 2.18 13.96
C LEU A 110 3.84 1.66 12.56
N GLN A 111 4.71 0.66 12.49
CA GLN A 111 4.92 -0.11 11.27
C GLN A 111 3.92 -1.25 11.26
N ILE A 112 3.10 -1.29 10.21
CA ILE A 112 2.09 -2.32 9.99
C ILE A 112 2.54 -3.22 8.84
N GLY A 113 2.46 -4.53 9.05
CA GLY A 113 2.68 -5.56 8.06
C GLY A 113 1.39 -6.19 7.60
N CYS A 114 1.29 -6.47 6.30
CA CYS A 114 0.10 -7.00 5.63
C CYS A 114 0.45 -8.12 4.65
N GLY A 115 -0.38 -9.14 4.63
CA GLY A 115 -0.35 -10.33 3.80
C GLY A 115 0.80 -11.27 4.05
N HIS A 116 0.70 -12.49 3.55
CA HIS A 116 1.69 -13.54 3.81
C HIS A 116 2.78 -13.61 2.75
N LYS A 117 4.02 -13.90 3.18
CA LYS A 117 5.13 -14.13 2.27
C LYS A 117 6.07 -15.22 2.80
N LYS A 118 6.37 -16.21 1.95
CA LYS A 118 7.31 -17.30 2.28
C LYS A 118 8.73 -16.75 2.44
N GLU A 119 9.51 -17.34 3.34
CA GLU A 119 10.90 -16.93 3.64
C GLU A 119 11.78 -16.86 2.39
N LYS A 120 11.65 -17.83 1.47
CA LYS A 120 12.42 -17.87 0.21
C LYS A 120 12.21 -16.67 -0.73
N HIS A 121 11.15 -15.89 -0.54
CA HIS A 121 10.86 -14.69 -1.33
C HIS A 121 11.28 -13.39 -0.62
N LEU A 122 11.76 -13.49 0.62
CA LEU A 122 12.24 -12.36 1.42
C LEU A 122 13.77 -12.32 1.40
N THR A 123 14.30 -11.12 1.61
CA THR A 123 15.74 -10.94 1.80
C THR A 123 16.13 -11.29 3.23
N LYS A 124 17.36 -11.77 3.45
CA LYS A 124 17.89 -12.10 4.79
C LYS A 124 17.66 -11.00 5.86
N PRO A 125 17.88 -9.70 5.59
CA PRO A 125 17.61 -8.66 6.59
C PRO A 125 16.12 -8.52 6.92
N GLU A 126 15.21 -8.67 5.96
CA GLU A 126 13.77 -8.66 6.25
C GLU A 126 13.38 -9.83 7.16
N VAL A 127 13.93 -11.02 6.90
CA VAL A 127 13.70 -12.20 7.75
C VAL A 127 14.25 -11.97 9.17
N GLY A 128 15.46 -11.42 9.28
CA GLY A 128 16.07 -11.05 10.57
C GLY A 128 15.21 -10.05 11.34
N HIS A 129 14.66 -9.04 10.66
CA HIS A 129 13.75 -8.05 11.24
C HIS A 129 12.50 -8.71 11.83
N PHE A 130 11.80 -9.54 11.07
CA PHE A 130 10.60 -10.24 11.57
C PHE A 130 10.90 -11.20 12.72
N ARG A 131 12.04 -11.91 12.66
CA ARG A 131 12.48 -12.82 13.74
C ARG A 131 12.82 -12.08 15.03
N ALA A 132 13.50 -10.94 14.94
CA ALA A 132 13.82 -10.12 16.10
C ALA A 132 12.56 -9.58 16.81
N GLN A 133 11.50 -9.33 16.05
CA GLN A 133 10.21 -8.84 16.57
C GLN A 133 9.25 -9.96 16.96
N GLY A 134 9.55 -11.23 16.64
CA GLY A 134 8.65 -12.37 16.89
C GLY A 134 7.36 -12.35 16.07
N VAL A 135 7.34 -11.64 14.93
CA VAL A 135 6.14 -11.43 14.11
C VAL A 135 6.18 -12.31 12.85
N PRO A 136 5.04 -12.85 12.37
CA PRO A 136 4.99 -13.57 11.10
C PRO A 136 5.48 -12.75 9.90
N LEU A 137 6.02 -13.43 8.90
CA LEU A 137 6.58 -12.84 7.68
C LEU A 137 5.49 -12.20 6.82
N LYS A 138 5.55 -10.87 6.64
CA LYS A 138 4.53 -10.13 5.88
C LYS A 138 4.97 -9.72 4.47
N ARG A 139 4.00 -9.56 3.55
CA ARG A 139 4.23 -9.24 2.12
C ARG A 139 4.49 -7.76 1.89
N LYS A 140 3.83 -6.87 2.65
CA LYS A 140 4.00 -5.42 2.54
C LYS A 140 4.08 -4.78 3.92
N LEU A 141 5.06 -3.91 4.10
CA LEU A 141 5.21 -3.05 5.28
C LEU A 141 4.88 -1.61 4.92
N ARG A 142 4.22 -0.90 5.85
CA ARG A 142 3.98 0.55 5.77
C ARG A 142 3.97 1.16 7.17
N GLU A 143 4.54 2.35 7.27
CA GLU A 143 4.55 3.13 8.50
C GLU A 143 3.41 4.13 8.53
N PHE A 144 2.76 4.24 9.69
CA PHE A 144 1.73 5.22 9.97
C PHE A 144 2.17 6.07 11.16
N PRO A 145 2.31 7.39 10.98
CA PRO A 145 2.59 8.30 12.09
C PRO A 145 1.35 8.44 12.96
N VAL A 146 1.51 8.15 14.25
CA VAL A 146 0.47 8.10 15.28
C VAL A 146 0.87 8.97 16.47
N THR A 147 -0.09 9.26 17.34
CA THR A 147 0.17 9.91 18.63
C THR A 147 0.58 8.88 19.69
N GLU A 148 1.21 9.32 20.78
CA GLU A 148 1.75 8.43 21.82
C GLU A 148 0.67 7.62 22.55
N ASP A 149 -0.52 8.19 22.68
CA ASP A 149 -1.71 7.55 23.25
C ASP A 149 -2.31 6.46 22.34
N ALA A 150 -1.99 6.49 21.05
CA ALA A 150 -2.46 5.56 20.03
C ALA A 150 -1.45 4.42 19.74
N LEU A 151 -0.41 4.27 20.56
CA LEU A 151 0.58 3.21 20.42
C LEU A 151 -0.03 1.83 20.73
N LEU A 152 0.37 0.83 19.95
CA LEU A 152 -0.05 -0.56 20.08
C LEU A 152 1.18 -1.45 20.28
N PRO A 153 1.10 -2.52 21.07
CA PRO A 153 2.21 -3.45 21.22
C PRO A 153 2.51 -4.18 19.91
N ILE A 154 3.77 -4.60 19.78
CA ILE A 154 4.22 -5.44 18.67
C ILE A 154 3.41 -6.74 18.68
N GLY A 155 3.03 -7.22 17.49
CA GLY A 155 2.22 -8.43 17.34
C GLY A 155 0.71 -8.21 17.40
N THR A 156 0.24 -7.00 17.75
CA THR A 156 -1.21 -6.68 17.77
C THR A 156 -1.80 -6.79 16.36
N GLN A 157 -2.88 -7.55 16.22
CA GLN A 157 -3.61 -7.68 14.96
C GLN A 157 -4.64 -6.56 14.80
N ILE A 158 -4.82 -6.07 13.57
CA ILE A 158 -5.77 -5.00 13.25
C ILE A 158 -6.74 -5.48 12.17
N GLY A 159 -7.99 -5.68 12.58
CA GLY A 159 -9.09 -6.08 11.69
C GLY A 159 -9.84 -4.92 11.06
N VAL A 160 -10.92 -5.23 10.35
CA VAL A 160 -11.76 -4.21 9.68
C VAL A 160 -12.54 -3.35 10.67
N ARG A 161 -12.92 -3.90 11.84
CA ARG A 161 -13.65 -3.19 12.90
C ARG A 161 -12.88 -2.02 13.52
N HIS A 162 -11.60 -1.85 13.16
CA HIS A 162 -10.88 -0.60 13.39
C HIS A 162 -11.62 0.62 12.82
N PHE A 163 -12.39 0.40 11.75
CA PHE A 163 -13.19 1.39 11.04
C PHE A 163 -14.68 1.17 11.32
N VAL A 164 -15.44 2.26 11.44
CA VAL A 164 -16.89 2.25 11.66
C VAL A 164 -17.61 2.64 10.37
N PRO A 165 -18.68 1.95 9.95
CA PRO A 165 -19.51 2.39 8.81
C PRO A 165 -20.06 3.79 9.06
N GLY A 166 -20.12 4.64 8.03
CA GLY A 166 -20.51 6.05 8.21
C GLY A 166 -19.32 7.00 8.20
N GLN A 167 -18.15 6.57 8.66
CA GLN A 167 -16.98 7.44 8.75
C GLN A 167 -16.33 7.75 7.38
N PHE A 168 -15.52 8.81 7.33
CA PHE A 168 -14.68 9.16 6.18
C PHE A 168 -13.23 8.71 6.37
N VAL A 169 -12.64 8.16 5.31
CA VAL A 169 -11.24 7.70 5.27
C VAL A 169 -10.46 8.29 4.10
N ASP A 170 -9.15 8.42 4.24
CA ASP A 170 -8.23 8.75 3.16
C ASP A 170 -7.56 7.46 2.65
N VAL A 171 -7.72 7.17 1.35
CA VAL A 171 -7.15 5.97 0.74
C VAL A 171 -5.99 6.34 -0.18
N THR A 172 -4.81 5.84 0.14
CA THR A 172 -3.58 6.07 -0.60
C THR A 172 -3.15 4.82 -1.33
N GLY A 173 -2.77 4.93 -2.60
CA GLY A 173 -2.33 3.78 -3.38
C GLY A 173 -1.47 4.19 -4.55
N ILE A 174 -0.85 3.20 -5.19
CA ILE A 174 -0.08 3.40 -6.41
C ILE A 174 -1.05 3.36 -7.58
N THR A 175 -1.13 4.48 -8.32
CA THR A 175 -2.01 4.61 -9.49
C THR A 175 -1.62 3.65 -10.62
N LYS A 176 -2.61 3.26 -11.43
CA LYS A 176 -2.40 2.41 -12.61
C LYS A 176 -1.34 3.04 -13.53
N GLY A 177 -0.28 2.30 -13.84
CA GLY A 177 0.75 2.74 -14.79
C GLY A 177 0.19 2.77 -16.21
N LYS A 178 0.48 3.84 -16.97
CA LYS A 178 0.12 3.97 -18.39
C LYS A 178 1.36 4.04 -19.29
N GLY A 179 2.57 3.82 -18.79
CA GLY A 179 3.80 3.94 -19.58
C GLY A 179 4.09 5.38 -20.03
N PHE A 180 4.83 5.55 -21.13
CA PHE A 180 5.09 6.85 -21.74
C PHE A 180 3.84 7.35 -22.47
N GLN A 181 3.32 8.52 -22.09
CA GLN A 181 2.11 9.08 -22.66
C GLN A 181 2.38 10.45 -23.29
N GLY A 182 1.71 10.71 -24.42
CA GLY A 182 1.71 11.99 -25.09
C GLY A 182 1.02 13.10 -24.28
N VAL A 183 1.23 14.35 -24.69
CA VAL A 183 0.74 15.54 -23.96
C VAL A 183 -0.77 15.63 -23.84
N MET A 184 -1.51 15.20 -24.87
CA MET A 184 -2.98 15.21 -24.85
C MET A 184 -3.52 14.31 -23.73
N LYS A 185 -2.99 13.09 -23.58
CA LYS A 185 -3.46 12.14 -22.55
C LYS A 185 -2.88 12.42 -21.16
N ARG A 186 -1.63 12.90 -21.09
CA ARG A 186 -0.95 13.18 -19.82
C ARG A 186 -1.45 14.46 -19.15
N HIS A 187 -1.69 15.51 -19.93
CA HIS A 187 -1.98 16.86 -19.43
C HIS A 187 -3.30 17.46 -19.94
N GLY A 188 -4.05 16.75 -20.78
CA GLY A 188 -5.33 17.25 -21.32
C GLY A 188 -5.18 18.35 -22.36
N PHE A 189 -4.04 18.44 -23.05
CA PHE A 189 -3.84 19.45 -24.10
C PHE A 189 -4.79 19.21 -25.27
N LYS A 190 -5.29 20.31 -25.86
CA LYS A 190 -5.96 20.25 -27.17
C LYS A 190 -4.94 19.87 -28.26
N GLY A 191 -5.43 19.24 -29.32
CA GLY A 191 -4.63 18.95 -30.52
C GLY A 191 -4.69 20.09 -31.53
N GLY A 192 -3.88 19.99 -32.58
CA GLY A 192 -4.06 20.81 -33.78
C GLY A 192 -5.31 20.41 -34.56
N PRO A 193 -5.77 21.22 -35.52
CA PRO A 193 -6.89 20.87 -36.39
C PRO A 193 -6.59 19.58 -37.17
N ALA A 194 -7.63 18.79 -37.46
CA ALA A 194 -7.50 17.54 -38.21
C ALA A 194 -7.48 17.78 -39.74
N SER A 195 -8.12 18.86 -40.20
CA SER A 195 -8.24 19.27 -41.60
C SER A 195 -7.63 20.67 -41.83
N HIS A 196 -7.90 21.28 -42.98
CA HIS A 196 -7.43 22.63 -43.36
C HIS A 196 -5.90 22.77 -43.41
N GLY A 197 -5.21 21.80 -44.01
CA GLY A 197 -3.78 21.90 -44.30
C GLY A 197 -2.84 21.62 -43.12
N ALA A 198 -3.35 21.07 -42.01
CA ALA A 198 -2.50 20.69 -40.88
C ALA A 198 -1.53 19.56 -41.25
N SER A 199 -0.23 19.87 -41.26
CA SER A 199 0.83 18.89 -41.54
C SER A 199 1.42 18.33 -40.24
N LEU A 200 1.14 17.05 -39.95
CA LEU A 200 1.77 16.20 -38.91
C LEU A 200 1.71 16.70 -37.45
N SER A 201 1.01 17.81 -37.18
CA SER A 201 1.01 18.50 -35.88
C SER A 201 -0.22 18.21 -35.02
N HIS A 202 -1.14 17.35 -35.46
CA HIS A 202 -2.43 17.08 -34.81
C HIS A 202 -2.33 16.73 -33.31
N ARG A 203 -1.25 16.05 -32.88
CA ARG A 203 -1.03 15.64 -31.48
C ARG A 203 0.19 16.29 -30.84
N SER A 204 0.77 17.29 -31.50
CA SER A 204 1.95 18.01 -31.03
C SER A 204 1.62 18.88 -29.80
N PRO A 205 2.60 19.18 -28.93
CA PRO A 205 2.40 20.06 -27.77
C PRO A 205 2.20 21.54 -28.09
N GLY A 206 2.43 21.96 -29.34
CA GLY A 206 2.53 23.37 -29.70
C GLY A 206 3.79 24.03 -29.10
N SER A 207 3.76 25.35 -28.95
CA SER A 207 4.91 26.12 -28.46
C SER A 207 5.24 25.82 -26.99
N THR A 208 6.51 25.56 -26.73
CA THR A 208 7.02 25.30 -25.37
C THR A 208 7.58 26.54 -24.67
N GLY A 209 7.89 27.61 -25.40
CA GLY A 209 8.60 28.79 -24.88
C GLY A 209 8.33 30.08 -25.67
N GLN A 210 8.98 31.14 -25.24
CA GLN A 210 8.99 32.46 -25.90
C GLN A 210 10.28 32.61 -26.73
N ARG A 211 10.35 33.64 -27.59
CA ARG A 211 11.45 33.87 -28.53
C ARG A 211 12.76 34.29 -27.84
N ASP A 212 12.81 35.51 -27.29
CA ASP A 212 14.07 36.16 -26.90
C ASP A 212 14.36 36.02 -25.39
N ALA A 213 13.67 36.78 -24.54
CA ALA A 213 13.64 36.52 -23.10
C ALA A 213 12.52 35.51 -22.81
N PRO A 214 12.76 34.39 -22.09
CA PRO A 214 13.89 34.02 -21.22
C PRO A 214 14.98 33.10 -21.84
N GLY A 215 14.96 32.83 -23.16
CA GLY A 215 15.96 31.98 -23.83
C GLY A 215 16.00 30.51 -23.40
N LYS A 216 15.00 30.04 -22.65
CA LYS A 216 14.93 28.66 -22.13
C LYS A 216 13.49 28.22 -21.89
N VAL A 217 13.28 26.91 -21.79
CA VAL A 217 12.01 26.36 -21.30
C VAL A 217 12.01 26.39 -19.77
N PHE A 218 10.95 26.93 -19.16
CA PHE A 218 10.80 26.96 -17.71
C PHE A 218 10.74 25.56 -17.09
N ARG A 219 11.29 25.41 -15.88
CA ARG A 219 11.20 24.17 -15.10
C ARG A 219 9.73 23.86 -14.77
N GLY A 220 9.37 22.58 -14.78
CA GLY A 220 7.98 22.16 -14.56
C GLY A 220 7.04 22.35 -15.75
N LYS A 221 7.54 22.78 -16.93
CA LYS A 221 6.75 22.85 -18.15
C LYS A 221 6.15 21.47 -18.48
N LYS A 222 4.85 21.45 -18.78
CA LYS A 222 4.10 20.24 -19.13
C LYS A 222 4.60 19.68 -20.46
N MET A 223 5.12 18.45 -20.42
CA MET A 223 5.71 17.73 -21.55
C MET A 223 5.25 16.25 -21.57
N PRO A 224 5.40 15.51 -22.68
CA PRO A 224 5.06 14.08 -22.72
C PRO A 224 5.99 13.29 -21.77
N GLY A 225 5.58 12.10 -21.35
CA GLY A 225 6.38 11.30 -20.43
C GLY A 225 5.60 10.24 -19.68
N ARG A 226 6.26 9.59 -18.72
CA ARG A 226 5.65 8.53 -17.89
C ARG A 226 4.42 9.05 -17.15
N MET A 227 3.30 8.36 -17.30
CA MET A 227 2.03 8.65 -16.63
C MET A 227 1.61 7.45 -15.76
N GLY A 228 1.11 7.73 -14.56
CA GLY A 228 0.70 6.71 -13.59
C GLY A 228 1.89 6.07 -12.88
N GLY A 229 1.62 5.04 -12.05
CA GLY A 229 2.64 4.43 -11.19
C GLY A 229 3.14 5.36 -10.08
N GLN A 230 2.42 6.45 -9.82
CA GLN A 230 2.70 7.40 -8.74
C GLN A 230 1.77 7.14 -7.56
N GLN A 231 2.25 7.39 -6.36
CA GLN A 231 1.43 7.39 -5.15
C GLN A 231 0.45 8.56 -5.18
N ARG A 232 -0.83 8.27 -5.00
CA ARG A 232 -1.90 9.28 -4.89
C ARG A 232 -2.84 8.89 -3.76
N THR A 233 -3.45 9.89 -3.16
CA THR A 233 -4.44 9.76 -2.09
C THR A 233 -5.76 10.31 -2.58
N VAL A 234 -6.81 9.49 -2.49
CA VAL A 234 -8.19 9.95 -2.62
C VAL A 234 -8.67 10.26 -1.21
N LYS A 235 -9.09 11.50 -1.00
CA LYS A 235 -9.47 12.02 0.32
C LYS A 235 -10.97 11.84 0.55
N ASN A 236 -11.37 11.82 1.82
CA ASN A 236 -12.77 11.87 2.25
C ASN A 236 -13.65 10.79 1.58
N VAL A 237 -13.16 9.57 1.54
CA VAL A 237 -13.89 8.44 0.97
C VAL A 237 -14.79 7.84 2.04
N TRP A 238 -16.08 7.66 1.74
CA TRP A 238 -17.07 7.20 2.72
C TRP A 238 -17.04 5.67 2.84
N VAL A 239 -16.96 5.16 4.07
CA VAL A 239 -17.11 3.74 4.39
C VAL A 239 -18.59 3.37 4.42
N TYR A 240 -18.99 2.50 3.50
CA TYR A 240 -20.39 2.11 3.30
C TYR A 240 -20.81 0.91 4.14
N LYS A 241 -19.96 -0.12 4.18
CA LYS A 241 -20.24 -1.39 4.87
C LYS A 241 -18.92 -2.02 5.29
N ILE A 242 -18.94 -2.77 6.38
CA ILE A 242 -17.85 -3.65 6.82
C ILE A 242 -18.38 -5.06 7.05
N ASP A 243 -17.54 -6.05 6.77
CA ASP A 243 -17.81 -7.47 7.03
C ASP A 243 -16.63 -8.01 7.84
N PRO A 244 -16.79 -8.15 9.17
CA PRO A 244 -15.74 -8.64 10.04
C PRO A 244 -15.40 -10.12 9.80
N ALA A 245 -16.39 -10.96 9.48
CA ALA A 245 -16.18 -12.39 9.23
C ALA A 245 -15.22 -12.64 8.06
N ARG A 246 -15.33 -11.83 6.99
CA ARG A 246 -14.46 -11.94 5.80
C ARG A 246 -13.31 -10.94 5.78
N ASN A 247 -13.23 -10.06 6.78
CA ASN A 247 -12.30 -8.94 6.79
C ASN A 247 -12.37 -8.08 5.51
N LEU A 248 -13.60 -7.74 5.08
CA LEU A 248 -13.86 -6.89 3.92
C LEU A 248 -14.44 -5.54 4.32
N MET A 249 -14.05 -4.50 3.58
CA MET A 249 -14.61 -3.16 3.68
C MET A 249 -15.06 -2.65 2.32
N TRP A 250 -16.26 -2.10 2.28
CA TRP A 250 -16.84 -1.47 1.11
C TRP A 250 -16.76 0.04 1.26
N VAL A 251 -16.12 0.67 0.27
CA VAL A 251 -15.89 2.11 0.25
C VAL A 251 -16.56 2.71 -0.97
N ARG A 252 -17.29 3.81 -0.79
CA ARG A 252 -18.01 4.49 -1.87
C ARG A 252 -17.04 5.11 -2.87
N GLY A 253 -17.23 4.78 -4.15
CA GLY A 253 -16.49 5.37 -5.26
C GLY A 253 -15.18 4.64 -5.59
N GLN A 254 -14.19 5.43 -6.01
CA GLN A 254 -12.97 4.93 -6.66
C GLN A 254 -11.75 4.95 -5.75
N VAL A 255 -10.95 3.88 -5.84
CA VAL A 255 -9.69 3.74 -5.12
C VAL A 255 -8.52 3.64 -6.12
N PRO A 256 -7.38 4.30 -5.89
CA PRO A 256 -6.24 4.26 -6.80
C PRO A 256 -5.62 2.87 -6.90
N GLY A 257 -5.28 2.46 -8.13
CA GLY A 257 -4.55 1.22 -8.40
C GLY A 257 -5.36 0.13 -9.12
N ASN A 258 -4.64 -0.91 -9.52
CA ASN A 258 -5.22 -2.13 -10.09
C ASN A 258 -5.84 -2.99 -8.98
N GLU A 259 -6.67 -3.94 -9.38
CA GLU A 259 -7.13 -5.02 -8.51
C GLU A 259 -5.91 -5.88 -8.10
N GLY A 260 -5.92 -6.39 -6.88
CA GLY A 260 -4.79 -7.08 -6.25
C GLY A 260 -3.69 -6.18 -5.70
N ASN A 261 -3.71 -4.86 -5.97
CA ASN A 261 -2.72 -3.95 -5.42
C ASN A 261 -3.02 -3.57 -3.98
N PHE A 262 -1.96 -3.33 -3.21
CA PHE A 262 -2.05 -2.77 -1.88
C PHE A 262 -2.47 -1.30 -1.90
N VAL A 263 -3.32 -0.96 -0.94
CA VAL A 263 -3.77 0.38 -0.62
C VAL A 263 -3.58 0.61 0.88
N PHE A 264 -3.36 1.86 1.25
CA PHE A 264 -3.12 2.30 2.61
C PHE A 264 -4.27 3.19 3.02
N ILE A 265 -4.93 2.84 4.11
CA ILE A 265 -6.14 3.49 4.59
C ILE A 265 -5.80 4.14 5.92
N LYS A 266 -6.26 5.37 6.10
CA LYS A 266 -6.17 6.09 7.37
C LYS A 266 -7.43 6.91 7.56
N ASP A 267 -7.66 7.38 8.77
CA ASP A 267 -8.73 8.34 9.04
C ASP A 267 -8.57 9.58 8.17
N ALA A 268 -9.71 10.14 7.74
CA ALA A 268 -9.71 11.32 6.89
C ALA A 268 -9.17 12.55 7.63
N TRP A 269 -8.30 13.30 6.96
CA TRP A 269 -7.70 14.49 7.57
C TRP A 269 -8.67 15.68 7.65
N TYR A 270 -9.51 15.87 6.63
CA TYR A 270 -10.37 17.06 6.52
C TYR A 270 -11.75 16.83 7.12
N LYS A 271 -12.43 15.76 6.72
CA LYS A 271 -13.68 15.33 7.36
C LYS A 271 -13.35 14.42 8.53
N LYS A 272 -12.98 15.02 9.67
CA LYS A 272 -12.64 14.28 10.88
C LYS A 272 -13.79 13.34 11.26
N PRO A 273 -13.52 12.08 11.62
CA PRO A 273 -14.54 11.17 12.09
C PRO A 273 -15.06 11.59 13.47
N ASP A 274 -16.29 11.18 13.78
CA ASP A 274 -16.90 11.45 15.09
C ASP A 274 -16.19 10.64 16.18
N ILE A 275 -15.45 11.36 17.04
CA ILE A 275 -14.53 10.80 18.04
C ILE A 275 -15.24 9.82 18.99
N SER A 276 -16.51 10.07 19.33
CA SER A 276 -17.31 9.24 20.25
C SER A 276 -17.61 7.85 19.71
N THR A 277 -17.68 7.68 18.39
CA THR A 277 -18.09 6.43 17.76
C THR A 277 -16.91 5.50 17.48
N LEU A 278 -15.70 6.04 17.45
CA LEU A 278 -14.53 5.31 16.97
C LEU A 278 -13.87 4.47 18.08
N PRO A 279 -13.52 3.20 17.79
CA PRO A 279 -12.70 2.42 18.70
C PRO A 279 -11.26 2.97 18.72
N PHE A 280 -10.72 3.14 19.92
CA PHE A 280 -9.40 3.71 20.16
C PHE A 280 -8.63 2.92 21.23
N PRO A 281 -7.32 2.66 21.05
CA PRO A 281 -6.47 2.94 19.87
C PRO A 281 -6.82 2.10 18.63
N THR A 282 -7.43 0.93 18.82
CA THR A 282 -8.02 0.07 17.80
C THR A 282 -9.19 -0.70 18.40
N TYR A 283 -9.94 -1.44 17.59
CA TYR A 283 -10.95 -2.36 18.07
C TYR A 283 -10.28 -3.62 18.65
N PHE A 284 -10.59 -3.95 19.90
CA PHE A 284 -10.20 -5.19 20.55
C PHE A 284 -11.38 -6.16 20.53
N SER A 285 -11.19 -7.34 19.95
CA SER A 285 -12.21 -8.39 19.98
C SER A 285 -12.25 -8.98 21.39
N PRO A 286 -13.42 -9.07 22.04
CA PRO A 286 -13.57 -9.88 23.24
C PRO A 286 -13.29 -11.35 22.90
N GLU A 287 -12.72 -12.09 23.86
CA GLU A 287 -12.27 -13.48 23.66
C GLU A 287 -13.41 -14.45 23.32
N ASP A 288 -14.64 -14.10 23.74
CA ASP A 288 -15.84 -14.93 23.55
C ASP A 288 -16.57 -14.70 22.21
N GLU A 289 -16.09 -13.79 21.35
CA GLU A 289 -16.80 -13.42 20.12
C GLU A 289 -16.29 -14.21 18.90
N ASP A 290 -17.13 -15.12 18.39
CA ASP A 290 -16.86 -15.88 17.17
C ASP A 290 -16.92 -14.99 15.92
N VAL A 291 -15.76 -14.52 15.46
CA VAL A 291 -15.62 -13.61 14.31
C VAL A 291 -16.31 -14.13 13.04
N SER A 292 -16.36 -15.44 12.83
CA SER A 292 -16.97 -16.08 11.66
C SER A 292 -18.49 -15.95 11.61
N SER A 293 -19.15 -15.72 12.76
CA SER A 293 -20.60 -15.60 12.88
C SER A 293 -21.10 -14.16 12.75
N LEU A 294 -20.19 -13.19 12.71
CA LEU A 294 -20.54 -11.79 12.76
C LEU A 294 -21.20 -11.30 11.46
N GLU A 295 -22.31 -10.59 11.63
CA GLU A 295 -23.04 -10.00 10.53
C GLU A 295 -22.33 -8.76 9.97
N PRO A 296 -22.53 -8.46 8.68
CA PRO A 296 -22.02 -7.25 8.08
C PRO A 296 -22.70 -6.00 8.63
N LEU A 297 -21.91 -5.02 9.06
CA LEU A 297 -22.40 -3.72 9.53
C LEU A 297 -22.47 -2.74 8.35
N VAL A 298 -23.62 -2.10 8.17
CA VAL A 298 -23.88 -1.13 7.10
C VAL A 298 -23.99 0.27 7.71
N ALA A 299 -23.56 1.29 6.96
CA ALA A 299 -23.68 2.68 7.35
C ALA A 299 -25.14 3.13 7.35
N ASP A 300 -25.52 3.92 8.37
CA ASP A 300 -26.81 4.58 8.39
C ASP A 300 -26.85 5.67 7.30
N LEU A 301 -27.80 5.54 6.37
CA LEU A 301 -28.01 6.46 5.25
C LEU A 301 -28.92 7.66 5.61
N GLY A 302 -29.36 7.76 6.87
CA GLY A 302 -30.34 8.74 7.35
C GLY A 302 -31.78 8.43 6.93
N ASP A 303 -32.77 9.05 7.56
CA ASP A 303 -34.20 8.74 7.36
C ASP A 303 -34.87 9.54 6.24
N THR A 304 -34.22 10.57 5.74
CA THR A 304 -34.75 11.40 4.66
C THR A 304 -34.36 10.83 3.31
N ASP A 305 -35.36 10.61 2.44
CA ASP A 305 -35.11 10.22 1.05
C ASP A 305 -34.50 11.40 0.26
N PRO A 306 -33.27 11.28 -0.27
CA PRO A 306 -32.66 12.32 -1.08
C PRO A 306 -33.44 12.62 -2.37
N PHE A 307 -34.30 11.70 -2.85
CA PHE A 307 -35.14 11.93 -4.02
C PHE A 307 -36.43 12.69 -3.68
N MET A 308 -36.89 12.65 -2.42
CA MET A 308 -38.09 13.38 -1.98
C MET A 308 -37.75 14.76 -1.41
N ALA A 309 -36.50 15.00 -0.99
CA ALA A 309 -36.05 16.29 -0.46
C ALA A 309 -35.73 17.35 -1.53
N ALA A 310 -35.93 17.02 -2.82
CA ALA A 310 -35.57 17.88 -3.95
C ALA A 310 -36.71 18.77 -4.49
N ASP A 311 -37.89 18.76 -3.83
CA ASP A 311 -39.02 19.63 -4.13
C ASP A 311 -39.20 20.75 -3.08
#